data_AF-N1W2I1-F1
#
_entry.id   AF-N1W2I1-F1
#
_cell.length_a   1.000
_cell.length_b   1.000
_cell.length_c   1.000
_cell.angle_alpha   90.00
_cell.angle_beta   90.00
_cell.angle_gamma   90.00
#
_symmetry.space_group_name_H-M   'P 1'
#
loop_
_entity.id
_entity.type
_entity.pdbx_description
1 polymer ?
#
loop_
_entity_poly.entity_id
_entity_poly.type
_entity_poly.pdbx_seq_one_letter_code
_entity_poly.pdbx_strand_id
1 'polypeptide(L)'
;MKKYRLTQILGLLFLFPFLALEAQVWVPTGTESRRASALQFDAGGSSFQKDYYGYVSPNFTYNHGSNFGYSFSLPINALAVDKDPLQLDSKAGKIREMDYNSKNDYSRVLNYISYGTYNNQVPGKVTFSAYTGKMVDGYIGHGTIVNKYQSSSRFDSYNPGVMADLNTDYIGVQYFANSVVNFEVNAARVYIKPLAIGKSLFSLFDKSSDLVYLMNLRGNVLDESGRLSVEEEAGSEESKNKKTEEARKKEIRPINKDSRMELVDNDPWYNRLTIGYTRAWDRSAPVQMSYNTNGSPVTEKNLDNPKTTQVTRASVEGMDIEYRLLNLPFVEFTPYLDFNKIKGLDGAQGTHYGSIFRLGTKDLNIILKPEFRQMTANYAPMYFDSFYEVERFQKFPVSAPLRPKYDYLENQSNAKVTGYYHTVYINFYHLGFEFAVEDYGLKGNKRVFAAAYIPLGSSFLMSFYYTKKGYESQGKAFELDNNTQAAAEISKSFGPIVLRLQNYRKYYLDSSEKSFVSIDEIRFLVSGGISF
;
A
#
# COMPACT_ATOMS: atom_id res chain seq x y z
N MET A 1 -62.73 24.73 29.06
CA MET A 1 -61.70 25.54 28.38
C MET A 1 -60.47 25.67 29.28
N LYS A 2 -59.39 24.94 29.01
CA LYS A 2 -58.01 25.35 29.33
C LYS A 2 -57.05 24.55 28.46
N LYS A 3 -56.20 25.30 27.75
CA LYS A 3 -55.39 24.90 26.60
C LYS A 3 -54.21 24.01 27.00
N TYR A 4 -53.87 23.09 26.10
CA TYR A 4 -52.63 22.32 26.05
C TYR A 4 -51.36 23.18 26.18
N ARG A 5 -50.37 22.69 26.92
CA ARG A 5 -48.94 22.87 26.61
C ARG A 5 -48.22 21.54 26.84
N LEU A 6 -48.25 20.71 25.81
CA LEU A 6 -47.37 19.58 25.62
C LEU A 6 -46.19 20.07 24.76
N THR A 7 -45.22 20.74 25.37
CA THR A 7 -44.00 21.20 24.65
C THR A 7 -42.89 21.47 25.67
N GLN A 8 -42.22 20.41 26.14
CA GLN A 8 -40.85 20.51 26.70
C GLN A 8 -40.14 19.16 26.90
N ILE A 9 -40.39 18.17 26.04
CA ILE A 9 -39.55 16.97 25.92
C ILE A 9 -39.38 16.65 24.43
N LEU A 10 -38.69 17.53 23.70
CA LEU A 10 -38.21 17.25 22.34
C LEU A 10 -37.06 18.22 22.06
N GLY A 11 -35.89 17.92 22.63
CA GLY A 11 -34.72 18.80 22.53
C GLY A 11 -33.41 18.12 22.90
N LEU A 12 -33.30 16.81 22.65
CA LEU A 12 -32.06 16.04 22.81
C LEU A 12 -32.04 14.83 21.87
N LEU A 13 -32.51 15.01 20.64
CA LEU A 13 -32.34 14.04 19.56
C LEU A 13 -31.34 14.60 18.53
N PHE A 14 -30.24 13.86 18.38
CA PHE A 14 -29.34 13.79 17.22
C PHE A 14 -28.50 15.01 16.87
N LEU A 15 -27.37 15.13 17.57
CA LEU A 15 -26.08 15.47 16.95
C LEU A 15 -25.14 14.29 17.14
N PHE A 16 -25.48 13.14 16.56
CA PHE A 16 -24.48 12.10 16.34
C PHE A 16 -23.65 12.52 15.12
N PRO A 17 -22.33 12.66 15.23
CA PRO A 17 -21.50 12.92 14.05
C PRO A 17 -21.75 11.78 13.05
N PHE A 18 -22.04 12.15 11.79
CA PHE A 18 -22.17 11.20 10.70
C PHE A 18 -20.93 10.29 10.69
N LEU A 19 -21.16 8.97 10.70
CA LEU A 19 -20.11 7.97 10.61
C LEU A 19 -19.39 8.12 9.27
N ALA A 20 -18.16 8.63 9.27
CA ALA A 20 -17.28 8.50 8.12
C ALA A 20 -16.77 7.05 8.07
N LEU A 21 -17.44 6.21 7.29
CA LEU A 21 -16.98 4.87 6.97
C LEU A 21 -16.02 4.94 5.78
N GLU A 22 -14.87 4.30 5.94
CA GLU A 22 -13.87 4.07 4.90
C GLU A 22 -14.10 2.68 4.30
N ALA A 23 -13.74 2.47 3.02
CA ALA A 23 -13.89 1.18 2.35
C ALA A 23 -13.04 0.08 3.04
N GLN A 24 -13.51 -1.18 3.07
CA GLN A 24 -12.69 -2.30 3.55
C GLN A 24 -11.94 -3.04 2.44
N VAL A 25 -12.28 -2.74 1.18
CA VAL A 25 -11.76 -3.39 -0.02
C VAL A 25 -10.51 -2.70 -0.55
N TRP A 26 -10.67 -1.47 -1.05
CA TRP A 26 -9.58 -0.65 -1.54
C TRP A 26 -9.79 0.79 -1.10
N VAL A 27 -8.73 1.36 -0.57
CA VAL A 27 -8.71 2.72 -0.06
C VAL A 27 -7.51 3.37 -0.72
N PRO A 28 -7.63 4.61 -1.24
CA PRO A 28 -6.50 5.31 -1.82
C PRO A 28 -5.37 5.38 -0.77
N THR A 29 -4.15 5.04 -1.18
CA THR A 29 -2.97 5.15 -0.32
C THR A 29 -2.94 6.51 0.37
N GLY A 30 -2.82 6.52 1.70
CA GLY A 30 -2.76 7.76 2.47
C GLY A 30 -4.06 8.26 3.13
N THR A 31 -5.19 7.61 2.83
CA THR A 31 -6.46 7.86 3.55
C THR A 31 -6.63 7.00 4.80
N GLU A 32 -5.69 6.07 5.05
CA GLU A 32 -5.74 5.11 6.17
C GLU A 32 -5.64 5.76 7.57
N SER A 33 -5.06 6.95 7.69
CA SER A 33 -4.80 7.64 8.97
C SER A 33 -5.97 8.47 9.52
N ARG A 34 -7.17 8.39 8.93
CA ARG A 34 -8.29 9.30 9.23
C ARG A 34 -9.53 8.65 9.83
N ARG A 35 -9.40 7.49 10.50
CA ARG A 35 -10.55 6.89 11.18
C ARG A 35 -10.92 7.74 12.40
N ALA A 36 -12.20 7.97 12.66
CA ALA A 36 -12.61 8.44 13.98
C ALA A 36 -12.35 7.32 15.00
N SER A 37 -12.04 7.67 16.26
CA SER A 37 -12.11 6.68 17.34
C SER A 37 -13.54 6.18 17.41
N ALA A 38 -13.73 4.87 17.41
CA ALA A 38 -15.04 4.27 17.31
C ALA A 38 -15.07 2.86 17.86
N LEU A 39 -16.22 2.51 18.44
CA LEU A 39 -16.64 1.14 18.67
C LEU A 39 -17.67 0.78 17.59
N GLN A 40 -17.33 -0.17 16.73
CA GLN A 40 -18.16 -0.60 15.61
C GLN A 40 -18.41 -2.11 15.68
N PHE A 41 -19.40 -2.58 14.93
CA PHE A 41 -19.63 -3.98 14.69
C PHE A 41 -20.02 -4.20 13.24
N ASP A 42 -19.69 -5.36 12.72
CA ASP A 42 -20.17 -5.88 11.45
C ASP A 42 -20.88 -7.20 11.72
N ALA A 43 -22.11 -7.37 11.23
CA ALA A 43 -22.87 -8.61 11.38
C ALA A 43 -23.61 -8.93 10.09
N GLY A 44 -23.66 -10.20 9.68
CA GLY A 44 -24.32 -10.55 8.43
C GLY A 44 -24.10 -11.99 8.01
N GLY A 45 -24.17 -12.24 6.70
CA GLY A 45 -23.95 -13.54 6.09
C GLY A 45 -22.89 -13.50 5.02
N SER A 46 -22.12 -14.57 4.88
CA SER A 46 -21.15 -14.77 3.81
C SER A 46 -21.37 -16.10 3.09
N SER A 47 -21.04 -16.14 1.80
CA SER A 47 -21.04 -17.35 0.98
C SER A 47 -19.62 -17.65 0.52
N PHE A 48 -19.15 -18.86 0.79
CA PHE A 48 -17.80 -19.33 0.44
C PHE A 48 -17.85 -20.82 0.10
N GLN A 49 -17.27 -21.24 -1.03
CA GLN A 49 -17.29 -22.64 -1.49
C GLN A 49 -18.69 -23.31 -1.50
N LYS A 50 -19.74 -22.55 -1.82
CA LYS A 50 -21.17 -22.93 -1.78
C LYS A 50 -21.79 -23.01 -0.38
N ASP A 51 -20.98 -22.99 0.67
CA ASP A 51 -21.43 -22.92 2.06
C ASP A 51 -21.80 -21.50 2.45
N TYR A 52 -22.71 -21.39 3.42
CA TYR A 52 -23.12 -20.11 4.00
C TYR A 52 -22.69 -20.04 5.46
N TYR A 53 -22.12 -18.89 5.82
CA TYR A 53 -21.65 -18.60 7.17
C TYR A 53 -22.38 -17.38 7.71
N GLY A 54 -22.71 -17.40 9.00
CA GLY A 54 -22.98 -16.19 9.76
C GLY A 54 -21.67 -15.49 10.08
N TYR A 55 -21.60 -14.19 9.85
CA TYR A 55 -20.43 -13.36 10.10
C TYR A 55 -20.71 -12.36 11.21
N VAL A 56 -19.82 -12.26 12.18
CA VAL A 56 -19.84 -11.22 13.22
C VAL A 56 -18.41 -10.73 13.44
N SER A 57 -18.21 -9.41 13.52
CA SER A 57 -16.93 -8.79 13.81
C SER A 57 -17.12 -7.52 14.64
N PRO A 58 -16.99 -7.56 15.97
CA PRO A 58 -16.81 -6.34 16.74
C PRO A 58 -15.47 -5.71 16.36
N ASN A 59 -15.47 -4.39 16.27
CA ASN A 59 -14.34 -3.59 15.83
C ASN A 59 -14.11 -2.45 16.84
N PHE A 60 -12.88 -2.33 17.31
CA PHE A 60 -12.45 -1.21 18.14
C PHE A 60 -11.41 -0.40 17.37
N THR A 61 -11.59 0.91 17.30
CA THR A 61 -10.62 1.82 16.69
C THR A 61 -10.40 3.00 17.61
N TYR A 62 -9.14 3.35 17.81
CA TYR A 62 -8.75 4.51 18.59
C TYR A 62 -7.66 5.28 17.86
N ASN A 63 -7.88 6.58 17.65
CA ASN A 63 -6.92 7.48 17.03
C ASN A 63 -6.65 8.66 17.96
N HIS A 64 -5.37 8.85 18.28
CA HIS A 64 -4.88 9.91 19.13
C HIS A 64 -4.23 10.99 18.27
N GLY A 65 -5.01 12.02 17.96
CA GLY A 65 -4.59 13.08 17.03
C GLY A 65 -4.38 12.54 15.62
N SER A 66 -3.46 13.15 14.86
CA SER A 66 -3.13 12.77 13.49
C SER A 66 -2.02 11.73 13.37
N ASN A 67 -1.34 11.40 14.48
CA ASN A 67 -0.03 10.75 14.43
C ASN A 67 -0.01 9.34 15.00
N PHE A 68 -0.99 8.92 15.79
CA PHE A 68 -1.02 7.58 16.36
C PHE A 68 -2.43 7.00 16.31
N GLY A 69 -2.55 5.76 15.87
CA GLY A 69 -3.82 5.07 15.78
C GLY A 69 -3.66 3.56 15.90
N TYR A 70 -4.70 2.90 16.41
CA TYR A 70 -4.76 1.45 16.40
C TYR A 70 -6.20 0.97 16.22
N SER A 71 -6.35 -0.21 15.63
CA SER A 71 -7.63 -0.82 15.35
C SER A 71 -7.53 -2.33 15.49
N PHE A 72 -8.50 -2.91 16.19
CA PHE A 72 -8.64 -4.34 16.40
C PHE A 72 -10.04 -4.79 15.97
N SER A 73 -10.14 -6.02 15.48
CA SER A 73 -11.39 -6.66 15.12
C SER A 73 -11.43 -8.10 15.64
N LEU A 74 -12.60 -8.71 15.73
CA LEU A 74 -12.73 -10.14 16.03
C LEU A 74 -13.66 -10.82 15.01
N PRO A 75 -13.18 -11.07 13.78
CA PRO A 75 -14.02 -11.59 12.71
C PRO A 75 -14.30 -13.09 12.88
N ILE A 76 -15.54 -13.45 13.19
CA ILE A 76 -15.99 -14.82 13.37
C ILE A 76 -16.90 -15.21 12.20
N ASN A 77 -16.53 -16.27 11.47
CA ASN A 77 -17.42 -16.95 10.52
C ASN A 77 -17.90 -18.26 11.14
N ALA A 78 -19.19 -18.37 11.43
CA ALA A 78 -19.82 -19.58 11.94
C ALA A 78 -20.68 -20.20 10.84
N LEU A 79 -20.48 -21.48 10.54
CA LEU A 79 -21.22 -22.19 9.51
C LEU A 79 -22.72 -22.16 9.81
N ALA A 80 -23.52 -21.69 8.87
CA ALA A 80 -24.98 -21.68 8.96
C ALA A 80 -25.60 -22.81 8.14
N VAL A 81 -25.15 -22.97 6.88
CA VAL A 81 -25.64 -23.99 5.95
C VAL A 81 -24.46 -24.60 5.20
N ASP A 82 -24.31 -25.91 5.37
CA ASP A 82 -23.36 -26.75 4.63
C ASP A 82 -24.03 -27.27 3.34
N LYS A 83 -23.39 -27.08 2.18
CA LYS A 83 -23.90 -27.55 0.88
C LYS A 83 -22.93 -28.56 0.28
N ASP A 84 -23.48 -29.46 -0.55
CA ASP A 84 -22.68 -30.50 -1.17
C ASP A 84 -21.44 -29.97 -1.95
N PRO A 85 -20.26 -30.57 -1.75
CA PRO A 85 -20.01 -31.74 -0.89
C PRO A 85 -19.92 -31.38 0.61
N LEU A 86 -20.69 -32.10 1.44
CA LEU A 86 -20.72 -31.86 2.88
C LEU A 86 -19.34 -31.99 3.51
N GLN A 87 -19.00 -31.04 4.39
CA GLN A 87 -17.78 -31.11 5.18
C GLN A 87 -17.89 -32.22 6.23
N LEU A 88 -16.82 -33.01 6.42
CA LEU A 88 -16.78 -34.09 7.41
C LEU A 88 -16.96 -33.51 8.83
N ASP A 89 -17.83 -34.11 9.64
CA ASP A 89 -18.16 -33.69 11.01
C ASP A 89 -18.64 -32.23 11.17
N SER A 90 -19.22 -31.69 10.11
CA SER A 90 -19.70 -30.32 10.06
C SER A 90 -21.09 -30.16 10.69
N LYS A 91 -21.26 -29.15 11.53
CA LYS A 91 -22.52 -28.80 12.20
C LYS A 91 -22.72 -27.30 12.14
N ALA A 92 -23.99 -26.87 12.07
CA ALA A 92 -24.33 -25.46 12.20
C ALA A 92 -23.74 -24.87 13.50
N GLY A 93 -23.14 -23.69 13.41
CA GLY A 93 -22.40 -23.02 14.48
C GLY A 93 -20.90 -23.33 14.51
N LYS A 94 -20.39 -24.29 13.73
CA LYS A 94 -18.95 -24.57 13.63
C LYS A 94 -18.20 -23.34 13.10
N ILE A 95 -17.17 -22.89 13.82
CA ILE A 95 -16.31 -21.80 13.36
C ILE A 95 -15.50 -22.28 12.15
N ARG A 96 -15.41 -21.45 11.11
CA ARG A 96 -14.66 -21.75 9.90
C ARG A 96 -13.17 -21.94 10.22
N GLU A 97 -12.69 -23.18 10.09
CA GLU A 97 -11.36 -23.59 10.58
C GLU A 97 -10.22 -22.83 9.91
N MET A 98 -10.28 -22.61 8.59
CA MET A 98 -9.24 -21.89 7.83
C MET A 98 -9.02 -20.43 8.28
N ASP A 99 -9.96 -19.84 9.02
CA ASP A 99 -9.77 -18.49 9.56
C ASP A 99 -8.85 -18.47 10.79
N TYR A 100 -8.54 -19.64 11.37
CA TYR A 100 -7.85 -19.77 12.67
C TYR A 100 -7.03 -21.07 12.81
N ASN A 101 -6.58 -21.69 11.71
CA ASN A 101 -5.83 -22.96 11.77
C ASN A 101 -4.30 -22.75 11.90
N SER A 102 -3.75 -21.60 11.49
CA SER A 102 -2.34 -21.27 11.66
C SER A 102 -2.08 -20.24 12.77
N LYS A 103 -0.83 -20.15 13.24
CA LYS A 103 -0.39 -19.13 14.20
C LYS A 103 -0.61 -17.70 13.68
N ASN A 104 -0.41 -17.48 12.39
CA ASN A 104 -0.56 -16.15 11.79
C ASN A 104 -2.04 -15.76 11.71
N ASP A 105 -2.95 -16.70 11.52
CA ASP A 105 -4.37 -16.37 11.38
C ASP A 105 -4.99 -15.77 12.64
N TYR A 106 -4.50 -16.13 13.82
CA TYR A 106 -4.91 -15.46 15.07
C TYR A 106 -4.57 -13.96 15.09
N SER A 107 -3.57 -13.53 14.31
CA SER A 107 -3.23 -12.11 14.19
C SER A 107 -4.20 -11.32 13.30
N ARG A 108 -5.20 -11.97 12.69
CA ARG A 108 -6.32 -11.33 11.97
C ARG A 108 -7.12 -10.37 12.83
N VAL A 109 -6.99 -10.48 14.16
CA VAL A 109 -7.57 -9.51 15.09
C VAL A 109 -6.92 -8.13 15.02
N LEU A 110 -5.69 -8.03 14.51
CA LEU A 110 -4.99 -6.77 14.30
C LEU A 110 -5.36 -6.20 12.93
N ASN A 111 -6.17 -5.13 12.93
CA ASN A 111 -6.42 -4.38 11.70
C ASN A 111 -5.20 -3.52 11.36
N TYR A 112 -4.81 -2.65 12.30
CA TYR A 112 -3.57 -1.88 12.22
C TYR A 112 -3.13 -1.29 13.57
N ILE A 113 -1.84 -1.01 13.70
CA ILE A 113 -1.24 -0.01 14.61
C ILE A 113 -0.39 0.89 13.73
N SER A 114 -0.59 2.20 13.83
CA SER A 114 0.10 3.19 13.01
C SER A 114 0.64 4.33 13.86
N TYR A 115 1.84 4.77 13.50
CA TYR A 115 2.46 5.99 13.98
C TYR A 115 3.07 6.74 12.80
N GLY A 116 2.73 8.02 12.65
CA GLY A 116 3.21 8.87 11.57
C GLY A 116 2.71 8.43 10.18
N THR A 117 3.37 8.96 9.14
CA THR A 117 3.05 8.68 7.74
C THR A 117 4.29 8.14 7.05
N TYR A 118 4.19 6.96 6.45
CA TYR A 118 5.30 6.34 5.74
C TYR A 118 5.73 7.14 4.52
N ASN A 119 7.04 7.20 4.30
CA ASN A 119 7.72 7.98 3.27
C ASN A 119 7.45 9.49 3.38
N ASN A 120 7.13 9.97 4.58
CA ASN A 120 7.00 11.39 4.86
C ASN A 120 8.37 11.97 5.23
N GLN A 121 8.77 13.05 4.57
CA GLN A 121 10.01 13.75 4.83
C GLN A 121 9.73 15.24 4.96
N VAL A 122 10.16 15.82 6.08
CA VAL A 122 10.04 17.26 6.36
C VAL A 122 11.44 17.84 6.48
N PRO A 123 11.88 18.70 5.54
CA PRO A 123 13.15 19.41 5.64
C PRO A 123 13.36 20.09 7.00
N GLY A 124 14.56 19.93 7.55
CA GLY A 124 14.93 20.44 8.87
C GLY A 124 14.42 19.60 10.05
N LYS A 125 13.74 18.48 9.81
CA LYS A 125 13.21 17.61 10.87
C LYS A 125 13.56 16.15 10.65
N VAL A 126 13.78 15.44 11.76
CA VAL A 126 13.75 13.97 11.77
C VAL A 126 12.30 13.53 11.75
N THR A 127 11.95 12.71 10.78
CA THR A 127 10.61 12.12 10.61
C THR A 127 10.75 10.62 10.72
N PHE A 128 9.79 9.97 11.36
CA PHE A 128 9.75 8.52 11.44
C PHE A 128 8.31 8.05 11.46
N SER A 129 8.08 6.87 10.90
CA SER A 129 6.79 6.20 10.94
C SER A 129 6.95 4.73 11.22
N ALA A 130 5.89 4.14 11.76
CA ALA A 130 5.76 2.71 11.93
C ALA A 130 4.30 2.34 11.68
N TYR A 131 4.07 1.42 10.78
CA TYR A 131 2.79 0.83 10.48
C TYR A 131 2.91 -0.68 10.60
N THR A 132 1.94 -1.28 11.26
CA THR A 132 1.73 -2.71 11.19
C THR A 132 0.26 -3.03 11.04
N GLY A 133 -0.09 -4.03 10.24
CA GLY A 133 -1.49 -4.37 9.98
C GLY A 133 -1.70 -4.99 8.61
N LYS A 134 -2.95 -4.96 8.15
CA LYS A 134 -3.32 -5.46 6.82
C LYS A 134 -2.70 -4.59 5.73
N MET A 135 -1.72 -5.14 5.00
CA MET A 135 -1.09 -4.49 3.86
C MET A 135 -1.98 -4.61 2.61
N VAL A 136 -2.37 -3.48 2.03
CA VAL A 136 -3.10 -3.41 0.74
C VAL A 136 -2.25 -2.89 -0.42
N ASP A 137 -1.21 -2.10 -0.12
CA ASP A 137 -0.22 -1.59 -1.07
C ASP A 137 1.16 -1.44 -0.40
N GLY A 138 1.79 -2.55 -0.01
CA GLY A 138 3.13 -2.53 0.60
C GLY A 138 4.23 -2.28 -0.44
N TYR A 139 5.15 -1.35 -0.18
CA TYR A 139 6.25 -1.03 -1.09
C TYR A 139 7.50 -0.48 -0.39
N ILE A 140 8.63 -0.52 -1.09
CA ILE A 140 9.89 0.11 -0.65
C ILE A 140 10.57 0.82 -1.83
N GLY A 141 11.21 1.97 -1.57
CA GLY A 141 11.83 2.79 -2.60
C GLY A 141 10.86 3.14 -3.74
N HIS A 142 11.32 2.99 -4.98
CA HIS A 142 10.50 3.23 -6.17
C HIS A 142 9.49 2.12 -6.49
N GLY A 143 9.58 1.00 -5.77
CA GLY A 143 8.74 -0.18 -5.98
C GLY A 143 9.29 -1.14 -7.04
N THR A 144 10.61 -1.16 -7.28
CA THR A 144 11.23 -2.04 -8.29
C THR A 144 11.49 -3.46 -7.78
N ILE A 145 11.60 -3.63 -6.44
CA ILE A 145 11.81 -4.92 -5.75
C ILE A 145 10.56 -5.38 -4.98
N VAL A 146 10.05 -4.54 -4.08
CA VAL A 146 8.81 -4.77 -3.32
C VAL A 146 7.80 -3.71 -3.70
N ASN A 147 6.64 -4.10 -4.23
CA ASN A 147 5.61 -3.15 -4.65
C ASN A 147 4.24 -3.81 -4.71
N LYS A 148 3.19 -3.09 -4.30
CA LYS A 148 1.82 -3.60 -4.22
C LYS A 148 1.70 -4.88 -3.39
N TYR A 149 2.58 -5.09 -2.41
CA TYR A 149 2.51 -6.29 -1.58
C TYR A 149 1.19 -6.31 -0.79
N GLN A 150 0.51 -7.46 -0.79
CA GLN A 150 -0.74 -7.66 -0.08
C GLN A 150 -0.63 -8.78 0.94
N SER A 151 -0.99 -8.48 2.19
CA SER A 151 -0.90 -9.43 3.31
C SER A 151 -1.98 -10.50 3.34
N SER A 152 -3.04 -10.34 2.53
CA SER A 152 -4.23 -11.19 2.57
C SER A 152 -4.68 -11.58 1.16
N SER A 153 -3.74 -11.95 0.31
CA SER A 153 -4.03 -12.41 -1.06
C SER A 153 -4.66 -13.80 -1.11
N ARG A 154 -4.58 -14.55 0.01
CA ARG A 154 -5.24 -15.84 0.22
C ARG A 154 -6.29 -15.74 1.34
N PHE A 155 -7.24 -16.67 1.37
CA PHE A 155 -8.24 -16.74 2.45
C PHE A 155 -7.67 -17.40 3.73
N ASP A 156 -6.85 -18.42 3.52
CA ASP A 156 -6.22 -19.33 4.50
C ASP A 156 -4.91 -18.79 5.10
N SER A 157 -4.60 -17.52 4.85
CA SER A 157 -3.39 -16.89 5.36
C SER A 157 -3.64 -15.40 5.59
N TYR A 158 -3.39 -14.95 6.82
CA TYR A 158 -3.38 -13.54 7.19
C TYR A 158 -2.05 -13.14 7.80
N ASN A 159 -1.29 -12.30 7.07
CA ASN A 159 0.06 -11.90 7.44
C ASN A 159 0.15 -10.40 7.71
N PRO A 160 -0.21 -9.88 8.90
CA PRO A 160 -0.14 -8.44 9.15
C PRO A 160 1.31 -7.99 9.07
N GLY A 161 1.63 -7.14 8.11
CA GLY A 161 3.02 -6.78 7.80
C GLY A 161 3.51 -5.60 8.62
N VAL A 162 4.74 -5.17 8.34
CA VAL A 162 5.38 -3.98 8.92
C VAL A 162 5.84 -3.07 7.79
N MET A 163 5.62 -1.77 7.94
CA MET A 163 6.30 -0.72 7.19
C MET A 163 6.81 0.32 8.17
N ALA A 164 8.09 0.65 8.12
CA ALA A 164 8.66 1.65 9.01
C ALA A 164 9.71 2.46 8.26
N ASP A 165 9.84 3.72 8.61
CA ASP A 165 10.89 4.56 8.05
C ASP A 165 11.42 5.57 9.08
N LEU A 166 12.61 6.07 8.78
CA LEU A 166 13.24 7.18 9.46
C LEU A 166 13.92 8.03 8.40
N ASN A 167 13.53 9.29 8.28
CA ASN A 167 14.05 10.22 7.29
C ASN A 167 14.60 11.47 7.95
N THR A 168 15.77 11.90 7.50
CA THR A 168 16.45 13.15 7.87
C THR A 168 16.78 13.95 6.61
N ASP A 169 17.42 15.12 6.74
CA ASP A 169 17.89 15.89 5.58
C ASP A 169 19.05 15.23 4.82
N TYR A 170 19.70 14.24 5.42
CA TYR A 170 20.97 13.67 4.92
C TYR A 170 20.87 12.19 4.58
N ILE A 171 20.15 11.44 5.39
CA ILE A 171 20.02 9.99 5.32
C ILE A 171 18.56 9.60 5.59
N GLY A 172 18.12 8.51 4.99
CA GLY A 172 16.92 7.82 5.45
C GLY A 172 17.03 6.31 5.34
N VAL A 173 16.16 5.66 6.09
CA VAL A 173 16.05 4.21 6.20
C VAL A 173 14.59 3.84 6.05
N GLN A 174 14.32 2.80 5.28
CA GLN A 174 13.01 2.19 5.14
C GLN A 174 13.13 0.70 5.46
N TYR A 175 12.11 0.17 6.12
CA TYR A 175 11.98 -1.24 6.47
C TYR A 175 10.59 -1.73 6.12
N PHE A 176 10.54 -2.96 5.61
CA PHE A 176 9.32 -3.67 5.26
C PHE A 176 9.45 -5.12 5.75
N ALA A 177 8.35 -5.67 6.27
CA ALA A 177 8.21 -7.10 6.51
C ALA A 177 6.82 -7.59 6.09
N ASN A 178 6.72 -8.79 5.56
CA ASN A 178 5.43 -9.36 5.20
C ASN A 178 4.54 -9.68 6.39
N SER A 179 5.12 -10.04 7.53
CA SER A 179 4.40 -10.48 8.72
C SER A 179 5.15 -10.05 9.98
N VAL A 180 4.42 -9.61 11.00
CA VAL A 180 4.93 -9.36 12.36
C VAL A 180 5.14 -10.62 13.17
N VAL A 181 4.68 -11.77 12.67
CA VAL A 181 4.76 -13.05 13.37
C VAL A 181 5.97 -13.83 12.87
N ASN A 182 6.04 -14.09 11.56
CA ASN A 182 7.09 -14.95 11.00
C ASN A 182 8.29 -14.20 10.42
N PHE A 183 8.11 -12.93 10.01
CA PHE A 183 9.15 -12.14 9.33
C PHE A 183 9.87 -12.92 8.22
N GLU A 184 9.13 -13.64 7.39
CA GLU A 184 9.70 -14.50 6.34
C GLU A 184 10.30 -13.66 5.21
N VAL A 185 9.50 -12.71 4.72
CA VAL A 185 9.93 -11.74 3.71
C VAL A 185 10.23 -10.43 4.40
N ASN A 186 11.44 -9.91 4.17
CA ASN A 186 11.87 -8.63 4.71
C ASN A 186 12.47 -7.80 3.58
N ALA A 187 12.39 -6.49 3.69
CA ALA A 187 13.18 -5.58 2.89
C ALA A 187 13.67 -4.40 3.71
N ALA A 188 14.86 -3.92 3.39
CA ALA A 188 15.43 -2.71 3.96
C ALA A 188 16.04 -1.88 2.84
N ARG A 189 15.86 -0.56 2.92
CA ARG A 189 16.50 0.42 2.05
C ARG A 189 17.19 1.46 2.90
N VAL A 190 18.43 1.79 2.56
CA VAL A 190 19.15 2.92 3.13
C VAL A 190 19.47 3.85 1.98
N TYR A 191 19.26 5.15 2.17
CA TYR A 191 19.54 6.14 1.16
C TYR A 191 20.20 7.39 1.74
N ILE A 192 21.00 8.06 0.94
CA ILE A 192 21.72 9.28 1.31
C ILE A 192 21.41 10.41 0.34
N LYS A 193 21.59 11.64 0.83
CA LYS A 193 21.49 12.89 0.07
C LYS A 193 22.86 13.57 0.01
N PRO A 194 23.71 13.18 -0.96
CA PRO A 194 25.13 13.55 -0.93
C PRO A 194 25.37 15.06 -1.02
N LEU A 195 24.54 15.80 -1.77
CA LEU A 195 24.69 17.25 -1.90
C LEU A 195 24.36 17.99 -0.59
N ALA A 196 23.36 17.51 0.16
CA ALA A 196 23.01 18.04 1.47
C ALA A 196 24.14 17.80 2.49
N ILE A 197 24.71 16.59 2.49
CA ILE A 197 25.85 16.23 3.34
C ILE A 197 27.05 17.12 3.01
N GLY A 198 27.39 17.24 1.72
CA GLY A 198 28.50 18.08 1.25
C GLY A 198 28.35 19.53 1.70
N LYS A 199 27.18 20.15 1.49
CA LYS A 199 26.90 21.52 1.93
C LYS A 199 27.10 21.69 3.45
N SER A 200 26.60 20.74 4.25
CA SER A 200 26.74 20.78 5.70
C SER A 200 28.20 20.71 6.15
N LEU A 201 29.02 19.90 5.48
CA LEU A 201 30.46 19.80 5.77
C LEU A 201 31.20 21.08 5.38
N PHE A 202 30.95 21.65 4.19
CA PHE A 202 31.56 22.92 3.78
C PHE A 202 31.24 24.07 4.74
N SER A 203 30.01 24.16 5.25
CA SER A 203 29.63 25.19 6.22
C SER A 203 30.34 25.09 7.59
N LEU A 204 30.96 23.95 7.92
CA LEU A 204 31.76 23.81 9.14
C LEU A 204 33.17 24.37 8.98
N PHE A 205 33.70 24.38 7.75
CA PHE A 205 35.05 24.87 7.44
C PHE A 205 35.06 26.33 7.01
N ASP A 206 33.94 26.86 6.52
CA ASP A 206 33.84 28.23 6.06
C ASP A 206 33.07 29.10 7.07
N LYS A 207 33.80 29.80 7.94
CA LYS A 207 33.25 30.82 8.85
C LYS A 207 33.15 32.20 8.19
N SER A 208 33.33 32.29 6.87
CA SER A 208 33.30 33.54 6.12
C SER A 208 32.46 33.45 4.85
N SER A 209 31.63 34.48 4.65
CA SER A 209 31.13 34.99 3.36
C SER A 209 29.86 34.35 2.75
N ASP A 210 28.77 35.11 2.81
CA ASP A 210 27.97 35.74 1.72
C ASP A 210 27.93 35.16 0.29
N LEU A 211 28.70 34.15 -0.07
CA LEU A 211 28.76 33.58 -1.44
C LEU A 211 27.65 32.57 -1.74
N VAL A 212 27.00 32.00 -0.72
CA VAL A 212 25.95 30.97 -0.89
C VAL A 212 24.55 31.59 -1.14
N TYR A 213 24.37 32.89 -0.87
CA TYR A 213 23.10 33.59 -1.08
C TYR A 213 22.74 33.80 -2.57
N LEU A 214 23.73 33.72 -3.48
CA LEU A 214 23.52 33.94 -4.91
C LEU A 214 22.88 32.76 -5.66
N MET A 215 22.92 31.54 -5.11
CA MET A 215 22.30 30.35 -5.75
C MET A 215 20.85 30.08 -5.32
N ASN A 216 20.32 30.84 -4.35
CA ASN A 216 18.91 30.77 -3.93
C ASN A 216 18.01 31.84 -4.59
N LEU A 217 18.57 32.72 -5.43
CA LEU A 217 17.83 33.79 -6.11
C LEU A 217 17.50 33.39 -7.55
N ARG A 218 16.50 32.52 -7.72
CA ARG A 218 15.69 32.49 -8.94
C ARG A 218 14.23 32.58 -8.54
N GLY A 219 13.79 33.82 -8.29
CA GLY A 219 12.41 34.10 -7.91
C GLY A 219 12.23 35.43 -7.20
N ASN A 220 12.87 36.50 -7.68
CA ASN A 220 12.35 37.86 -7.62
C ASN A 220 13.17 38.70 -8.60
N VAL A 221 12.48 39.42 -9.48
CA VAL A 221 13.07 40.34 -10.44
C VAL A 221 13.82 41.41 -9.65
N LEU A 222 15.14 41.46 -9.78
CA LEU A 222 15.93 42.62 -9.38
C LEU A 222 15.63 43.72 -10.39
N ASP A 223 15.16 44.87 -9.93
CA ASP A 223 15.12 46.07 -10.77
C ASP A 223 16.57 46.55 -11.03
N GLU A 224 16.87 46.97 -12.25
CA GLU A 224 18.22 47.15 -12.82
C GLU A 224 19.03 48.33 -12.23
N SER A 225 18.68 48.85 -11.05
CA SER A 225 19.25 50.11 -10.51
C SER A 225 19.75 50.10 -9.07
N GLY A 226 19.89 48.93 -8.41
CA GLY A 226 20.72 48.81 -7.20
C GLY A 226 20.42 49.79 -6.07
N ARG A 227 19.14 50.13 -5.82
CA ARG A 227 18.72 50.95 -4.68
C ARG A 227 17.85 50.12 -3.73
N LEU A 228 18.23 50.11 -2.45
CA LEU A 228 17.45 49.60 -1.33
C LEU A 228 16.12 50.36 -1.26
N SER A 229 15.00 49.65 -1.21
CA SER A 229 13.70 50.26 -0.96
C SER A 229 13.64 50.77 0.48
N VAL A 230 13.30 52.06 0.59
CA VAL A 230 13.16 52.82 1.83
C VAL A 230 11.94 52.32 2.60
N GLU A 231 12.12 51.30 3.42
CA GLU A 231 11.17 50.91 4.48
C GLU A 231 11.89 50.62 5.82
N GLU A 232 13.12 51.11 5.97
CA GLU A 232 13.98 50.88 7.14
C GLU A 232 14.24 52.14 7.99
N GLU A 233 13.32 53.12 7.92
CA GLU A 233 13.41 54.36 8.72
C GLU A 233 12.05 54.78 9.30
N ALA A 234 11.50 53.96 10.20
CA ALA A 234 10.57 54.44 11.24
C ALA A 234 10.33 53.33 12.28
N GLY A 235 11.02 53.44 13.41
CA GLY A 235 10.74 52.63 14.58
C GLY A 235 9.29 52.80 15.05
N SER A 236 8.58 51.69 15.14
CA SER A 236 7.52 51.50 16.12
C SER A 236 7.51 50.03 16.53
N GLU A 237 7.92 49.84 17.78
CA GLU A 237 8.27 48.58 18.42
C GLU A 237 7.06 47.65 18.67
N GLU A 238 7.40 46.36 18.81
CA GLU A 238 6.84 45.42 19.78
C GLU A 238 5.48 44.73 19.59
N SER A 239 4.71 44.97 18.53
CA SER A 239 3.42 44.24 18.33
C SER A 239 3.27 43.45 17.03
N LYS A 240 4.27 43.49 16.12
CA LYS A 240 4.26 42.70 14.88
C LYS A 240 5.03 41.37 14.95
N ASN A 241 6.01 41.23 15.84
CA ASN A 241 6.83 40.00 15.89
C ASN A 241 6.07 38.76 16.38
N LYS A 242 5.06 38.90 17.25
CA LYS A 242 4.21 37.75 17.66
C LYS A 242 3.22 37.28 16.60
N LYS A 243 2.80 38.14 15.67
CA LYS A 243 1.87 37.75 14.58
C LYS A 243 2.59 37.18 13.35
N THR A 244 3.87 37.52 13.15
CA THR A 244 4.67 36.94 12.07
C THR A 244 5.22 35.56 12.44
N GLU A 245 5.42 35.27 13.73
CA GLU A 245 5.84 33.95 14.24
C GLU A 245 4.76 32.85 14.12
N GLU A 246 3.47 33.21 14.01
CA GLU A 246 2.38 32.25 13.79
C GLU A 246 2.01 32.03 12.30
N ALA A 247 2.50 32.86 11.37
CA ALA A 247 1.92 32.94 10.02
C ALA A 247 2.72 32.29 8.86
N ARG A 248 3.90 31.69 9.08
CA ARG A 248 4.68 31.05 7.96
C ARG A 248 5.43 29.75 8.31
N LYS A 249 4.92 28.93 9.24
CA LYS A 249 5.32 27.51 9.31
C LYS A 249 4.47 26.70 8.34
N LYS A 250 4.83 26.73 7.05
CA LYS A 250 4.27 25.79 6.07
C LYS A 250 4.95 24.44 6.25
N GLU A 251 4.17 23.48 6.69
CA GLU A 251 4.56 22.07 6.79
C GLU A 251 4.95 21.54 5.42
N ILE A 252 6.00 20.74 5.38
CA ILE A 252 6.41 20.01 4.19
C ILE A 252 5.78 18.62 4.30
N ARG A 253 4.86 18.33 3.38
CA ARG A 253 4.05 17.11 3.33
C ARG A 253 4.58 16.17 2.23
N PRO A 254 4.26 14.86 2.28
CA PRO A 254 5.17 13.76 1.98
C PRO A 254 5.59 13.61 0.51
N ILE A 255 6.68 12.86 0.27
CA ILE A 255 7.07 12.25 -1.02
C ILE A 255 6.24 10.96 -1.23
N ASN A 256 4.96 10.99 -0.91
CA ASN A 256 4.07 9.84 -1.04
C ASN A 256 2.91 10.17 -1.97
N LYS A 257 2.23 9.13 -2.46
CA LYS A 257 1.00 9.15 -3.27
C LYS A 257 -0.20 9.84 -2.57
N ASP A 258 0.06 10.61 -1.50
CA ASP A 258 -0.83 11.03 -0.41
C ASP A 258 -0.80 12.54 -0.18
N SER A 259 -0.94 13.35 -1.22
CA SER A 259 -1.09 14.80 -1.01
C SER A 259 -2.07 15.38 -2.02
N ARG A 260 -3.27 15.74 -1.53
CA ARG A 260 -3.95 16.93 -2.05
C ARG A 260 -2.94 18.07 -1.92
N MET A 261 -2.58 18.67 -3.04
CA MET A 261 -1.33 19.41 -3.12
C MET A 261 -1.41 20.75 -2.40
N GLU A 262 -0.57 20.87 -1.39
CA GLU A 262 0.18 22.10 -1.14
C GLU A 262 1.66 21.71 -1.28
N LEU A 263 2.17 21.71 -2.51
CA LEU A 263 3.60 21.46 -2.74
C LEU A 263 4.38 22.62 -2.13
N VAL A 264 5.47 22.24 -1.49
CA VAL A 264 6.28 23.16 -0.69
C VAL A 264 7.05 24.09 -1.61
N ASP A 265 6.85 25.37 -1.35
CA ASP A 265 7.75 26.40 -1.81
C ASP A 265 9.11 26.20 -1.10
N ASN A 266 10.14 25.84 -1.86
CA ASN A 266 11.56 25.73 -1.47
C ASN A 266 12.07 24.39 -0.87
N ASP A 267 12.02 23.29 -1.62
CA ASP A 267 13.03 22.24 -1.41
C ASP A 267 14.36 22.67 -2.07
N PRO A 268 15.41 22.93 -1.29
CA PRO A 268 16.68 23.41 -1.84
C PRO A 268 17.30 22.39 -2.78
N TRP A 269 18.01 22.86 -3.82
CA TRP A 269 18.60 22.01 -4.86
C TRP A 269 19.51 20.89 -4.32
N TYR A 270 20.18 21.13 -3.19
CA TYR A 270 21.08 20.17 -2.55
C TYR A 270 20.34 19.02 -1.82
N ASN A 271 19.03 19.11 -1.61
CA ASN A 271 18.22 18.03 -1.00
C ASN A 271 17.56 17.10 -2.03
N ARG A 272 17.79 17.36 -3.32
CA ARG A 272 17.04 16.77 -4.44
C ARG A 272 17.64 15.50 -5.02
N LEU A 273 18.94 15.26 -4.82
CA LEU A 273 19.63 14.05 -5.24
C LEU A 273 19.60 13.02 -4.11
N THR A 274 19.04 11.85 -4.38
CA THR A 274 19.06 10.70 -3.47
C THR A 274 19.74 9.51 -4.14
N ILE A 275 20.59 8.81 -3.39
CA ILE A 275 21.18 7.55 -3.80
C ILE A 275 20.82 6.50 -2.76
N GLY A 276 20.20 5.41 -3.18
CA GLY A 276 19.71 4.34 -2.33
C GLY A 276 20.34 2.98 -2.61
N TYR A 277 20.36 2.15 -1.57
CA TYR A 277 20.63 0.72 -1.66
C TYR A 277 19.47 -0.02 -0.98
N THR A 278 18.89 -0.98 -1.69
CA THR A 278 17.76 -1.79 -1.23
C THR A 278 18.15 -3.26 -1.22
N ARG A 279 17.75 -3.98 -0.18
CA ARG A 279 17.83 -5.44 -0.12
C ARG A 279 16.52 -6.00 0.39
N ALA A 280 15.94 -6.93 -0.36
CA ALA A 280 14.78 -7.72 0.04
C ALA A 280 15.14 -9.21 0.05
N TRP A 281 14.56 -9.99 0.95
CA TRP A 281 14.81 -11.42 1.02
C TRP A 281 13.64 -12.21 1.61
N ASP A 282 13.41 -13.40 1.07
CA ASP A 282 12.65 -14.48 1.71
C ASP A 282 13.65 -15.46 2.34
N ARG A 283 13.49 -15.73 3.63
CA ARG A 283 14.37 -16.62 4.39
C ARG A 283 14.19 -18.10 4.03
N SER A 284 13.03 -18.48 3.52
CA SER A 284 12.65 -19.86 3.23
C SER A 284 11.84 -19.95 1.94
N ALA A 285 12.38 -19.40 0.86
CA ALA A 285 11.78 -19.49 -0.46
C ALA A 285 11.72 -20.96 -0.91
N PRO A 286 10.54 -21.50 -1.27
CA PRO A 286 10.42 -22.85 -1.77
C PRO A 286 11.21 -23.05 -3.07
N VAL A 287 11.93 -24.16 -3.16
CA VAL A 287 12.58 -24.63 -4.40
C VAL A 287 11.90 -25.90 -4.88
N GLN A 288 11.63 -26.83 -3.95
CA GLN A 288 10.96 -28.09 -4.27
C GLN A 288 9.83 -28.37 -3.28
N MET A 289 8.71 -28.88 -3.81
CA MET A 289 7.52 -29.26 -3.04
C MET A 289 7.36 -30.78 -2.96
N SER A 290 6.67 -31.23 -1.93
CA SER A 290 6.27 -32.62 -1.74
C SER A 290 4.93 -32.90 -2.42
N TYR A 291 4.82 -34.04 -3.09
CA TYR A 291 3.63 -34.47 -3.81
C TYR A 291 3.17 -35.85 -3.35
N ASN A 292 1.85 -36.03 -3.32
CA ASN A 292 1.23 -37.34 -3.17
C ASN A 292 1.40 -38.17 -4.46
N THR A 293 1.13 -39.47 -4.38
CA THR A 293 1.16 -40.37 -5.54
C THR A 293 0.19 -39.98 -6.66
N ASN A 294 -0.89 -39.26 -6.32
CA ASN A 294 -1.85 -38.71 -7.28
C ASN A 294 -1.39 -37.37 -7.90
N GLY A 295 -0.23 -36.84 -7.53
CA GLY A 295 0.33 -35.58 -8.01
C GLY A 295 -0.21 -34.31 -7.33
N SER A 296 -1.11 -34.42 -6.35
CA SER A 296 -1.54 -33.28 -5.53
C SER A 296 -0.44 -32.88 -4.54
N PRO A 297 -0.24 -31.57 -4.26
CA PRO A 297 0.72 -31.15 -3.25
C PRO A 297 0.33 -31.70 -1.88
N VAL A 298 1.31 -32.18 -1.12
CA VAL A 298 1.12 -32.53 0.29
C VAL A 298 0.99 -31.23 1.05
N THR A 299 -0.05 -31.06 1.88
CA THR A 299 -0.17 -29.91 2.78
C THR A 299 0.54 -30.16 4.11
N GLU A 300 1.01 -29.09 4.74
CA GLU A 300 1.54 -29.17 6.09
C GLU A 300 0.41 -29.40 7.11
N LYS A 301 0.71 -30.09 8.22
CA LYS A 301 -0.30 -30.35 9.24
C LYS A 301 -0.74 -29.04 9.88
N ASN A 302 -2.04 -28.75 9.86
CA ASN A 302 -2.65 -27.51 10.39
C ASN A 302 -2.17 -26.24 9.68
N LEU A 303 -1.69 -26.36 8.45
CA LEU A 303 -1.26 -25.25 7.62
C LEU A 303 -1.75 -25.49 6.19
N ASP A 304 -2.45 -24.52 5.62
CA ASP A 304 -2.90 -24.61 4.21
C ASP A 304 -1.76 -24.30 3.21
N ASN A 305 -0.51 -24.48 3.64
CA ASN A 305 0.68 -24.32 2.81
C ASN A 305 1.11 -25.68 2.21
N PRO A 306 1.56 -25.70 0.94
CA PRO A 306 2.25 -26.85 0.39
C PRO A 306 3.52 -27.17 1.19
N LYS A 307 3.70 -28.43 1.55
CA LYS A 307 4.89 -28.94 2.21
C LYS A 307 6.08 -28.85 1.26
N THR A 308 7.15 -28.21 1.73
CA THR A 308 8.39 -28.03 0.98
C THR A 308 9.44 -29.06 1.38
N THR A 309 10.17 -29.62 0.42
CA THR A 309 11.30 -30.54 0.67
C THR A 309 12.63 -29.82 0.61
N GLN A 310 12.72 -28.76 -0.18
CA GLN A 310 13.91 -27.92 -0.31
C GLN A 310 13.50 -26.45 -0.32
N VAL A 311 14.20 -25.66 0.49
CA VAL A 311 14.06 -24.21 0.57
C VAL A 311 15.42 -23.54 0.39
N THR A 312 15.41 -22.30 -0.07
CA THR A 312 16.60 -21.45 -0.18
C THR A 312 16.31 -20.05 0.33
N ARG A 313 17.34 -19.21 0.42
CA ARG A 313 17.18 -17.78 0.68
C ARG A 313 17.11 -17.02 -0.64
N ALA A 314 15.91 -16.68 -1.08
CA ALA A 314 15.75 -15.77 -2.21
C ALA A 314 16.10 -14.35 -1.76
N SER A 315 17.09 -13.70 -2.38
CA SER A 315 17.49 -12.33 -2.03
C SER A 315 17.58 -11.48 -3.28
N VAL A 316 16.96 -10.31 -3.27
CA VAL A 316 17.02 -9.31 -4.34
C VAL A 316 17.71 -8.06 -3.79
N GLU A 317 18.70 -7.56 -4.50
CA GLU A 317 19.46 -6.37 -4.13
C GLU A 317 19.39 -5.34 -5.24
N GLY A 318 19.33 -4.07 -4.88
CA GLY A 318 19.23 -2.97 -5.82
C GLY A 318 19.97 -1.73 -5.38
N MET A 319 20.43 -0.96 -6.36
CA MET A 319 20.91 0.41 -6.19
C MET A 319 20.00 1.35 -6.97
N ASP A 320 19.65 2.47 -6.37
CA ASP A 320 18.77 3.45 -6.98
C ASP A 320 19.38 4.86 -6.91
N ILE A 321 19.08 5.66 -7.93
CA ILE A 321 19.39 7.09 -7.96
C ILE A 321 18.14 7.83 -8.44
N GLU A 322 17.73 8.84 -7.69
CA GLU A 322 16.63 9.73 -8.06
C GLU A 322 17.10 11.19 -7.97
N TYR A 323 16.57 12.02 -8.85
CA TYR A 323 16.80 13.45 -8.81
C TYR A 323 15.49 14.18 -8.97
N ARG A 324 15.06 14.91 -7.94
CA ARG A 324 13.89 15.81 -8.03
C ARG A 324 14.25 16.99 -8.92
N LEU A 325 14.02 16.87 -10.22
CA LEU A 325 14.43 17.85 -11.22
C LEU A 325 13.56 19.12 -11.13
N LEU A 326 12.25 18.95 -11.05
CA LEU A 326 11.30 20.06 -10.86
C LEU A 326 10.52 19.85 -9.57
N ASN A 327 10.38 20.92 -8.79
CA ASN A 327 9.55 20.96 -7.59
C ASN A 327 8.91 22.35 -7.48
N LEU A 328 7.76 22.51 -8.14
CA LEU A 328 6.96 23.73 -8.19
C LEU A 328 5.65 23.50 -7.42
N PRO A 329 4.92 24.55 -7.01
CA PRO A 329 3.68 24.42 -6.23
C PRO A 329 2.59 23.51 -6.84
N PHE A 330 2.59 23.33 -8.16
CA PHE A 330 1.60 22.53 -8.88
C PHE A 330 2.17 21.40 -9.76
N VAL A 331 3.51 21.27 -9.84
CA VAL A 331 4.20 20.25 -10.66
C VAL A 331 5.45 19.74 -9.94
N GLU A 332 5.60 18.43 -9.86
CA GLU A 332 6.86 17.76 -9.52
C GLU A 332 7.28 16.84 -10.67
N PHE A 333 8.58 16.81 -10.97
CA PHE A 333 9.17 15.84 -11.89
C PHE A 333 10.44 15.25 -11.29
N THR A 334 10.43 13.94 -11.08
CA THR A 334 11.52 13.18 -10.46
C THR A 334 11.88 11.97 -11.33
N PRO A 335 12.86 12.08 -12.24
CA PRO A 335 13.47 10.93 -12.90
C PRO A 335 14.23 10.05 -11.89
N TYR A 336 14.22 8.74 -12.14
CA TYR A 336 14.97 7.75 -11.37
C TYR A 336 15.54 6.63 -12.25
N LEU A 337 16.59 6.00 -11.73
CA LEU A 337 17.23 4.82 -12.30
C LEU A 337 17.47 3.81 -11.19
N ASP A 338 16.97 2.58 -11.36
CA ASP A 338 17.24 1.46 -10.46
C ASP A 338 17.99 0.36 -11.20
N PHE A 339 18.99 -0.23 -10.56
CA PHE A 339 19.64 -1.45 -11.00
C PHE A 339 19.46 -2.53 -9.95
N ASN A 340 18.81 -3.63 -10.32
CA ASN A 340 18.45 -4.73 -9.44
C ASN A 340 19.05 -6.04 -9.90
N LYS A 341 19.32 -6.94 -8.96
CA LYS A 341 19.74 -8.33 -9.22
C LYS A 341 19.14 -9.32 -8.21
N ILE A 342 18.86 -10.53 -8.67
CA ILE A 342 18.45 -11.65 -7.81
C ILE A 342 19.70 -12.47 -7.48
N LYS A 343 20.08 -12.50 -6.21
CA LYS A 343 21.20 -13.31 -5.72
C LYS A 343 20.86 -14.79 -5.78
N GLY A 344 21.83 -15.59 -6.21
CA GLY A 344 21.67 -17.05 -6.36
C GLY A 344 21.20 -17.48 -7.74
N LEU A 345 20.70 -16.55 -8.56
CA LEU A 345 20.34 -16.82 -9.96
C LEU A 345 21.39 -16.22 -10.88
N ASP A 346 22.00 -17.04 -11.73
CA ASP A 346 23.06 -16.59 -12.63
C ASP A 346 22.54 -15.56 -13.63
N GLY A 347 23.21 -14.40 -13.73
CA GLY A 347 22.84 -13.33 -14.66
C GLY A 347 21.47 -12.65 -14.42
N ALA A 348 20.72 -12.97 -13.36
CA ALA A 348 19.39 -12.42 -13.11
C ALA A 348 19.44 -10.94 -12.68
N GLN A 349 19.25 -10.04 -13.63
CA GLN A 349 19.35 -8.59 -13.41
C GLN A 349 18.32 -7.79 -14.19
N GLY A 350 18.01 -6.59 -13.69
CA GLY A 350 17.09 -5.65 -14.32
C GLY A 350 17.46 -4.20 -14.03
N THR A 351 17.49 -3.39 -15.07
CA THR A 351 17.64 -1.93 -15.02
C THR A 351 16.30 -1.28 -15.32
N HIS A 352 15.86 -0.37 -14.45
CA HIS A 352 14.59 0.33 -14.53
C HIS A 352 14.85 1.83 -14.75
N TYR A 353 14.38 2.35 -15.87
CA TYR A 353 14.44 3.76 -16.23
C TYR A 353 13.05 4.35 -16.02
N GLY A 354 12.89 5.11 -14.96
CA GLY A 354 11.58 5.60 -14.57
C GLY A 354 11.53 7.09 -14.34
N SER A 355 10.31 7.58 -14.23
CA SER A 355 10.07 8.94 -13.78
C SER A 355 8.78 9.02 -13.00
N ILE A 356 8.70 10.00 -12.11
CA ILE A 356 7.50 10.34 -11.36
C ILE A 356 7.13 11.75 -11.75
N PHE A 357 5.98 11.91 -12.40
CA PHE A 357 5.34 13.19 -12.63
C PHE A 357 4.19 13.34 -11.65
N ARG A 358 4.16 14.43 -10.89
CA ARG A 358 3.03 14.77 -10.03
C ARG A 358 2.48 16.11 -10.50
N LEU A 359 1.19 16.14 -10.77
CA LEU A 359 0.45 17.33 -11.18
C LEU A 359 -0.72 17.49 -10.24
N GLY A 360 -0.99 18.69 -9.76
CA GLY A 360 -2.19 18.84 -8.96
C GLY A 360 -2.42 20.21 -8.37
N THR A 361 -3.47 20.25 -7.58
CA THR A 361 -4.04 21.38 -6.87
C THR A 361 -4.69 20.82 -5.59
N LYS A 362 -5.49 21.65 -4.91
CA LYS A 362 -6.31 21.21 -3.78
C LYS A 362 -7.30 20.09 -4.14
N ASP A 363 -7.87 20.13 -5.35
CA ASP A 363 -9.00 19.29 -5.76
C ASP A 363 -8.62 18.23 -6.80
N LEU A 364 -7.43 18.32 -7.41
CA LEU A 364 -6.95 17.36 -8.39
C LEU A 364 -5.52 16.96 -8.04
N ASN A 365 -5.20 15.67 -8.04
CA ASN A 365 -3.84 15.17 -7.93
C ASN A 365 -3.67 13.99 -8.88
N ILE A 366 -2.77 14.13 -9.85
CA ILE A 366 -2.44 13.14 -10.85
C ILE A 366 -0.98 12.75 -10.67
N ILE A 367 -0.72 11.45 -10.52
CA ILE A 367 0.65 10.91 -10.46
C ILE A 367 0.84 9.94 -11.61
N LEU A 368 1.78 10.25 -12.49
CA LEU A 368 2.18 9.37 -13.58
C LEU A 368 3.56 8.79 -13.26
N LYS A 369 3.67 7.46 -13.32
CA LYS A 369 4.92 6.72 -13.15
C LYS A 369 5.20 5.85 -14.36
N PRO A 370 5.69 6.40 -15.48
CA PRO A 370 6.16 5.57 -16.57
C PRO A 370 7.55 5.00 -16.27
N GLU A 371 7.72 3.71 -16.54
CA GLU A 371 8.98 2.99 -16.34
C GLU A 371 9.26 2.09 -17.55
N PHE A 372 10.45 2.25 -18.13
CA PHE A 372 11.02 1.34 -19.12
C PHE A 372 12.03 0.42 -18.44
N ARG A 373 12.07 -0.86 -18.84
CA ARG A 373 12.88 -1.89 -18.18
C ARG A 373 13.73 -2.64 -19.20
N GLN A 374 14.99 -2.85 -18.85
CA GLN A 374 15.91 -3.75 -19.53
C GLN A 374 16.35 -4.82 -18.56
N MET A 375 16.09 -6.09 -18.84
CA MET A 375 16.31 -7.18 -17.89
C MET A 375 16.71 -8.47 -18.59
N THR A 376 17.06 -9.48 -17.81
CA THR A 376 17.18 -10.86 -18.29
C THR A 376 15.88 -11.63 -18.09
N ALA A 377 15.63 -12.67 -18.89
CA ALA A 377 14.38 -13.44 -18.82
C ALA A 377 14.21 -14.21 -17.49
N ASN A 378 15.29 -14.46 -16.76
CA ASN A 378 15.30 -15.01 -15.40
C ASN A 378 15.21 -13.96 -14.28
N TYR A 379 14.99 -12.68 -14.60
CA TYR A 379 14.70 -11.62 -13.64
C TYR A 379 13.19 -11.33 -13.61
N ALA A 380 12.62 -11.33 -12.39
CA ALA A 380 11.25 -10.90 -12.18
C ALA A 380 11.23 -9.50 -11.52
N PRO A 381 10.75 -8.45 -12.22
CA PRO A 381 10.57 -7.14 -11.60
C PRO A 381 9.50 -7.23 -10.52
N MET A 382 9.62 -6.40 -9.47
CA MET A 382 8.72 -6.45 -8.32
C MET A 382 8.60 -7.86 -7.75
N TYR A 383 9.74 -8.51 -7.50
CA TYR A 383 9.81 -9.91 -7.08
C TYR A 383 8.85 -10.22 -5.92
N PHE A 384 8.66 -9.28 -5.00
CA PHE A 384 7.67 -9.36 -3.92
C PHE A 384 6.50 -8.42 -4.21
N ASP A 385 5.42 -8.93 -4.80
CA ASP A 385 4.21 -8.14 -5.09
C ASP A 385 2.92 -8.76 -4.53
N SER A 386 1.75 -8.26 -4.96
CA SER A 386 0.44 -8.68 -4.47
C SER A 386 0.19 -10.19 -4.58
N PHE A 387 0.86 -10.89 -5.50
CA PHE A 387 0.70 -12.32 -5.70
C PHE A 387 1.76 -13.14 -4.96
N TYR A 388 2.75 -12.54 -4.29
CA TYR A 388 3.93 -13.25 -3.80
C TYR A 388 3.62 -14.42 -2.84
N GLU A 389 2.62 -14.26 -1.97
CA GLU A 389 2.18 -15.31 -1.02
C GLU A 389 1.68 -16.59 -1.71
N VAL A 390 1.27 -16.46 -2.97
CA VAL A 390 0.92 -17.57 -3.85
C VAL A 390 2.10 -17.90 -4.76
N GLU A 391 2.78 -16.89 -5.30
CA GLU A 391 3.82 -17.08 -6.31
C GLU A 391 5.02 -17.87 -5.79
N ARG A 392 5.34 -17.71 -4.50
CA ARG A 392 6.42 -18.48 -3.88
C ARG A 392 6.21 -19.99 -4.00
N PHE A 393 4.97 -20.47 -4.20
CA PHE A 393 4.63 -21.87 -4.45
C PHE A 393 4.19 -22.16 -5.90
N GLN A 394 3.65 -21.17 -6.61
CA GLN A 394 3.02 -21.33 -7.93
C GLN A 394 3.51 -20.28 -8.94
N LYS A 395 3.67 -20.61 -10.21
CA LYS A 395 3.90 -19.57 -11.23
C LYS A 395 2.58 -19.03 -11.80
N PHE A 396 2.59 -17.79 -12.29
CA PHE A 396 1.55 -17.27 -13.19
C PHE A 396 2.06 -17.26 -14.64
N PRO A 397 1.23 -17.57 -15.66
CA PRO A 397 -0.16 -18.02 -15.54
C PRO A 397 -0.27 -19.38 -14.83
N VAL A 398 -1.37 -19.60 -14.11
CA VAL A 398 -1.61 -20.78 -13.28
C VAL A 398 -1.51 -22.04 -14.12
N SER A 399 -0.70 -22.98 -13.64
CA SER A 399 -0.51 -24.28 -14.27
C SER A 399 -0.20 -25.34 -13.21
N ALA A 400 -0.75 -26.54 -13.36
CA ALA A 400 -0.37 -27.71 -12.58
C ALA A 400 0.76 -28.51 -13.28
N PRO A 401 1.67 -29.18 -12.53
CA PRO A 401 1.82 -29.08 -11.08
C PRO A 401 2.37 -27.71 -10.65
N LEU A 402 2.18 -27.39 -9.37
CA LEU A 402 2.76 -26.18 -8.75
C LEU A 402 4.26 -26.07 -9.05
N ARG A 403 4.73 -24.87 -9.36
CA ARG A 403 6.16 -24.57 -9.54
C ARG A 403 6.51 -23.32 -8.76
N PRO A 404 7.43 -23.39 -7.78
CA PRO A 404 7.85 -22.23 -7.02
C PRO A 404 8.46 -21.15 -7.90
N LYS A 405 8.22 -19.88 -7.58
CA LYS A 405 8.78 -18.74 -8.34
C LYS A 405 10.31 -18.79 -8.44
N TYR A 406 11.01 -19.18 -7.37
CA TYR A 406 12.48 -19.24 -7.38
C TYR A 406 12.99 -20.30 -8.38
N ASP A 407 12.49 -21.53 -8.26
CA ASP A 407 12.81 -22.65 -9.18
C ASP A 407 12.47 -22.30 -10.65
N TYR A 408 11.32 -21.67 -10.89
CA TYR A 408 10.93 -21.26 -12.23
C TYR A 408 11.95 -20.31 -12.87
N LEU A 409 12.42 -19.31 -12.12
CA LEU A 409 13.39 -18.32 -12.60
C LEU A 409 14.79 -18.90 -12.74
N GLU A 410 15.20 -19.80 -11.84
CA GLU A 410 16.50 -20.51 -11.93
C GLU A 410 16.62 -21.30 -13.23
N ASN A 411 15.52 -21.85 -13.73
CA ASN A 411 15.46 -22.60 -14.97
C ASN A 411 15.15 -21.74 -16.21
N GLN A 412 15.10 -20.40 -16.09
CA GLN A 412 14.94 -19.50 -17.24
C GLN A 412 16.29 -19.13 -17.87
N SER A 413 16.25 -18.78 -19.16
CA SER A 413 17.43 -18.27 -19.87
C SER A 413 17.85 -16.89 -19.38
N ASN A 414 19.12 -16.53 -19.62
CA ASN A 414 19.65 -15.18 -19.36
C ASN A 414 19.48 -14.24 -20.56
N ALA A 415 18.55 -14.57 -21.48
CA ALA A 415 18.29 -13.76 -22.65
C ALA A 415 17.83 -12.35 -22.23
N LYS A 416 18.29 -11.33 -22.96
CA LYS A 416 17.86 -9.95 -22.71
C LYS A 416 16.41 -9.76 -23.14
N VAL A 417 15.63 -9.12 -22.29
CA VAL A 417 14.22 -8.81 -22.47
C VAL A 417 14.00 -7.35 -22.12
N THR A 418 13.11 -6.70 -22.85
CA THR A 418 12.66 -5.34 -22.55
C THR A 418 11.20 -5.36 -22.15
N GLY A 419 10.81 -4.39 -21.33
CA GLY A 419 9.43 -4.24 -20.91
C GLY A 419 9.13 -2.85 -20.41
N TYR A 420 7.87 -2.65 -20.06
CA TYR A 420 7.40 -1.40 -19.49
C TYR A 420 6.45 -1.65 -18.34
N TYR A 421 6.40 -0.68 -17.45
CA TYR A 421 5.42 -0.61 -16.38
C TYR A 421 4.99 0.84 -16.23
N HIS A 422 3.70 1.08 -16.39
CA HIS A 422 3.14 2.42 -16.29
C HIS A 422 2.09 2.40 -15.19
N THR A 423 2.19 3.33 -14.24
CA THR A 423 1.15 3.55 -13.24
C THR A 423 0.60 4.96 -13.34
N VAL A 424 -0.71 5.09 -13.17
CA VAL A 424 -1.44 6.36 -13.16
C VAL A 424 -2.31 6.37 -11.91
N TYR A 425 -2.14 7.41 -11.09
CA TYR A 425 -3.04 7.73 -9.97
C TYR A 425 -3.78 8.99 -10.32
N ILE A 426 -5.09 9.01 -10.08
CA ILE A 426 -5.93 10.20 -10.25
C ILE A 426 -6.80 10.32 -9.01
N ASN A 427 -6.58 11.37 -8.24
CA ASN A 427 -7.46 11.79 -7.16
C ASN A 427 -8.16 13.08 -7.60
N PHE A 428 -9.48 13.04 -7.64
CA PHE A 428 -10.30 14.19 -8.04
C PHE A 428 -11.40 14.38 -6.99
N TYR A 429 -11.32 15.48 -6.24
CA TYR A 429 -12.10 15.72 -5.02
C TYR A 429 -11.98 14.58 -4.01
N HIS A 430 -13.02 13.76 -3.88
CA HIS A 430 -13.09 12.60 -3.01
C HIS A 430 -13.00 11.27 -3.78
N LEU A 431 -12.90 11.33 -5.11
CA LEU A 431 -12.71 10.18 -5.97
C LEU A 431 -11.24 9.84 -6.06
N GLY A 432 -10.90 8.55 -5.99
CA GLY A 432 -9.56 8.04 -6.21
C GLY A 432 -9.57 6.93 -7.24
N PHE A 433 -8.63 6.97 -8.17
CA PHE A 433 -8.45 5.95 -9.20
C PHE A 433 -6.97 5.59 -9.32
N GLU A 434 -6.70 4.32 -9.56
CA GLU A 434 -5.37 3.83 -9.89
C GLU A 434 -5.44 2.84 -11.03
N PHE A 435 -4.57 3.02 -12.02
CA PHE A 435 -4.39 2.10 -13.13
C PHE A 435 -2.92 1.77 -13.29
N ALA A 436 -2.59 0.49 -13.46
CA ALA A 436 -1.25 0.08 -13.84
C ALA A 436 -1.27 -0.97 -14.94
N VAL A 437 -0.33 -0.87 -15.87
CA VAL A 437 -0.12 -1.85 -16.94
C VAL A 437 1.33 -2.27 -16.97
N GLU A 438 1.57 -3.55 -17.26
CA GLU A 438 2.88 -4.14 -17.38
C GLU A 438 2.91 -5.10 -18.56
N ASP A 439 3.97 -5.05 -19.35
CA ASP A 439 4.24 -6.01 -20.42
C ASP A 439 5.76 -6.10 -20.60
N TYR A 440 6.29 -7.32 -20.61
CA TYR A 440 7.70 -7.55 -20.89
C TYR A 440 7.93 -8.56 -22.02
N GLY A 441 7.08 -8.56 -23.05
CA GLY A 441 7.34 -9.15 -24.38
C GLY A 441 7.43 -10.69 -24.43
N LEU A 442 7.53 -11.33 -23.28
CA LEU A 442 7.46 -12.77 -23.10
C LEU A 442 6.01 -13.22 -22.97
N LYS A 443 5.75 -14.44 -23.43
CA LYS A 443 4.45 -15.10 -23.31
C LYS A 443 4.08 -15.24 -21.82
N GLY A 444 2.90 -14.77 -21.43
CA GLY A 444 2.37 -14.93 -20.07
C GLY A 444 2.95 -13.96 -19.04
N ASN A 445 3.49 -12.83 -19.50
CA ASN A 445 4.20 -11.86 -18.64
C ASN A 445 3.57 -10.46 -18.68
N LYS A 446 2.25 -10.40 -18.90
CA LYS A 446 1.49 -9.16 -18.82
C LYS A 446 0.74 -9.06 -17.51
N ARG A 447 0.57 -7.84 -17.03
CA ARG A 447 -0.24 -7.55 -15.84
C ARG A 447 -1.03 -6.27 -16.02
N VAL A 448 -2.22 -6.27 -15.45
CA VAL A 448 -3.04 -5.09 -15.29
C VAL A 448 -3.46 -4.95 -13.83
N PHE A 449 -3.59 -3.71 -13.40
CA PHE A 449 -4.17 -3.31 -12.12
C PHE A 449 -5.14 -2.16 -12.38
N ALA A 450 -6.31 -2.23 -11.78
CA ALA A 450 -7.29 -1.15 -11.77
C ALA A 450 -7.91 -1.08 -10.38
N ALA A 451 -8.04 0.12 -9.83
CA ALA A 451 -8.73 0.34 -8.57
C ALA A 451 -9.46 1.67 -8.60
N ALA A 452 -10.56 1.73 -7.84
CA ALA A 452 -11.33 2.95 -7.67
C ALA A 452 -11.92 3.05 -6.27
N TYR A 453 -12.08 4.28 -5.82
CA TYR A 453 -12.75 4.70 -4.60
C TYR A 453 -13.69 5.85 -4.97
N ILE A 454 -14.99 5.63 -4.80
CA ILE A 454 -16.05 6.48 -5.33
C ILE A 454 -17.09 6.72 -4.21
N PRO A 455 -16.88 7.71 -3.34
CA PRO A 455 -17.91 8.19 -2.43
C PRO A 455 -18.92 9.06 -3.21
N LEU A 456 -20.18 8.63 -3.25
CA LEU A 456 -21.29 9.34 -3.87
C LEU A 456 -22.14 10.00 -2.79
N GLY A 457 -21.89 11.30 -2.57
CA GLY A 457 -22.52 12.06 -1.48
C GLY A 457 -22.08 11.55 -0.11
N SER A 458 -22.97 11.67 0.89
CA SER A 458 -22.72 11.20 2.26
C SER A 458 -23.23 9.78 2.53
N SER A 459 -23.94 9.18 1.57
CA SER A 459 -24.74 7.97 1.81
C SER A 459 -24.27 6.75 1.05
N PHE A 460 -23.58 6.91 -0.08
CA PHE A 460 -23.14 5.79 -0.90
C PHE A 460 -21.63 5.79 -1.05
N LEU A 461 -21.03 4.61 -0.98
CA LEU A 461 -19.62 4.41 -1.29
C LEU A 461 -19.49 3.17 -2.16
N MET A 462 -18.66 3.28 -3.19
CA MET A 462 -18.20 2.16 -3.99
C MET A 462 -16.68 2.12 -3.96
N SER A 463 -16.13 0.93 -3.82
CA SER A 463 -14.70 0.70 -3.87
C SER A 463 -14.42 -0.62 -4.53
N PHE A 464 -13.41 -0.67 -5.40
CA PHE A 464 -12.95 -1.94 -5.94
C PHE A 464 -11.47 -1.90 -6.28
N TYR A 465 -10.88 -3.08 -6.35
CA TYR A 465 -9.64 -3.29 -7.07
C TYR A 465 -9.70 -4.58 -7.86
N TYR A 466 -8.90 -4.62 -8.93
CA TYR A 466 -8.77 -5.73 -9.83
C TYR A 466 -7.30 -5.83 -10.24
N THR A 467 -6.73 -7.02 -10.17
CA THR A 467 -5.43 -7.29 -10.75
C THR A 467 -5.39 -8.67 -11.37
N LYS A 468 -4.76 -8.76 -12.54
CA LYS A 468 -4.57 -10.00 -13.27
C LYS A 468 -3.16 -10.07 -13.82
N LYS A 469 -2.54 -11.24 -13.69
CA LYS A 469 -1.24 -11.57 -14.27
C LYS A 469 -1.39 -12.63 -15.36
N GLY A 470 -0.38 -12.76 -16.22
CA GLY A 470 -0.25 -13.91 -17.11
C GLY A 470 -1.26 -13.98 -18.25
N TYR A 471 -1.83 -12.85 -18.69
CA TYR A 471 -2.66 -12.83 -19.89
C TYR A 471 -1.83 -12.54 -21.15
N GLU A 472 -2.28 -13.03 -22.30
CA GLU A 472 -1.54 -12.91 -23.56
C GLU A 472 -2.06 -11.78 -24.45
N SER A 473 -3.39 -11.68 -24.60
CA SER A 473 -4.06 -10.72 -25.47
C SER A 473 -4.82 -9.68 -24.66
N GLN A 474 -4.98 -8.48 -25.21
CA GLN A 474 -5.64 -7.37 -24.51
C GLN A 474 -7.10 -7.70 -24.13
N GLY A 475 -7.79 -8.51 -24.95
CA GLY A 475 -9.15 -8.98 -24.63
C GLY A 475 -9.23 -9.88 -23.39
N LYS A 476 -8.11 -10.49 -22.98
CA LYS A 476 -8.01 -11.36 -21.79
C LYS A 476 -7.66 -10.60 -20.51
N ALA A 477 -7.33 -9.31 -20.60
CA ALA A 477 -6.84 -8.51 -19.48
C ALA A 477 -7.87 -8.37 -18.33
N PHE A 478 -9.17 -8.34 -18.67
CA PHE A 478 -10.28 -8.15 -17.72
C PHE A 478 -11.15 -9.39 -17.50
N GLU A 479 -10.69 -10.57 -17.93
CA GLU A 479 -11.41 -11.82 -17.65
C GLU A 479 -11.12 -12.32 -16.23
N LEU A 480 -12.17 -12.70 -15.51
CA LEU A 480 -12.06 -13.35 -14.19
C LEU A 480 -11.69 -14.82 -14.37
N ASP A 481 -10.46 -15.18 -14.02
CA ASP A 481 -9.97 -16.56 -14.01
C ASP A 481 -9.08 -16.82 -12.79
N ASN A 482 -8.32 -17.91 -12.80
CA ASN A 482 -7.40 -18.29 -11.72
C ASN A 482 -6.12 -17.42 -11.67
N ASN A 483 -5.92 -16.50 -12.62
CA ASN A 483 -4.81 -15.55 -12.58
C ASN A 483 -5.19 -14.19 -11.99
N THR A 484 -6.41 -14.10 -11.46
CA THR A 484 -7.02 -12.84 -11.06
C THR A 484 -7.24 -12.78 -9.55
N GLN A 485 -6.89 -11.64 -8.98
CA GLN A 485 -7.28 -11.24 -7.63
C GLN A 485 -8.08 -9.94 -7.72
N ALA A 486 -9.18 -9.85 -6.99
CA ALA A 486 -10.04 -8.67 -7.02
C ALA A 486 -10.80 -8.55 -5.71
N ALA A 487 -11.33 -7.37 -5.46
CA ALA A 487 -12.44 -7.21 -4.52
C ALA A 487 -13.27 -6.00 -4.89
N ALA A 488 -14.54 -6.01 -4.49
CA ALA A 488 -15.48 -4.92 -4.68
C ALA A 488 -16.35 -4.75 -3.43
N GLU A 489 -16.69 -3.51 -3.11
CA GLU A 489 -17.58 -3.12 -2.03
C GLU A 489 -18.55 -2.06 -2.55
N ILE A 490 -19.82 -2.23 -2.23
CA ILE A 490 -20.82 -1.18 -2.27
C ILE A 490 -21.44 -1.06 -0.89
N SER A 491 -21.55 0.17 -0.39
CA SER A 491 -22.14 0.46 0.90
C SER A 491 -23.16 1.60 0.83
N LYS A 492 -24.18 1.50 1.68
CA LYS A 492 -25.23 2.50 1.82
C LYS A 492 -25.49 2.81 3.30
N SER A 493 -25.32 4.06 3.68
CA SER A 493 -25.56 4.56 5.03
C SER A 493 -27.02 4.94 5.26
N PHE A 494 -27.56 4.52 6.41
CA PHE A 494 -28.90 4.80 6.93
C PHE A 494 -28.79 5.33 8.37
N GLY A 495 -28.19 6.51 8.51
CA GLY A 495 -27.89 7.09 9.83
C GLY A 495 -26.85 6.25 10.59
N PRO A 496 -27.17 5.65 11.75
CA PRO A 496 -26.21 4.88 12.54
C PRO A 496 -25.92 3.47 11.98
N ILE A 497 -26.67 3.03 10.98
CA ILE A 497 -26.55 1.69 10.38
C ILE A 497 -26.10 1.84 8.93
N VAL A 498 -25.21 0.97 8.48
CA VAL A 498 -24.74 0.89 7.10
C VAL A 498 -24.94 -0.53 6.57
N LEU A 499 -25.52 -0.65 5.38
CA LEU A 499 -25.59 -1.91 4.66
C LEU A 499 -24.41 -1.99 3.70
N ARG A 500 -23.73 -3.14 3.66
CA ARG A 500 -22.58 -3.36 2.76
C ARG A 500 -22.72 -4.69 2.05
N LEU A 501 -22.41 -4.67 0.76
CA LEU A 501 -22.23 -5.85 -0.06
C LEU A 501 -20.77 -5.87 -0.51
N GLN A 502 -20.06 -6.92 -0.15
CA GLN A 502 -18.66 -7.11 -0.48
C GLN A 502 -18.50 -8.38 -1.30
N ASN A 503 -17.58 -8.35 -2.25
CA ASN A 503 -17.09 -9.51 -2.97
C ASN A 503 -15.56 -9.51 -2.89
N TYR A 504 -14.98 -10.60 -2.40
CA TYR A 504 -13.54 -10.81 -2.36
C TYR A 504 -13.17 -11.98 -3.24
N ARG A 505 -12.33 -11.76 -4.24
CA ARG A 505 -11.70 -12.80 -5.07
C ARG A 505 -10.27 -13.00 -4.62
N LYS A 506 -10.01 -14.09 -3.91
CA LYS A 506 -8.69 -14.43 -3.36
C LYS A 506 -8.35 -15.89 -3.62
N TYR A 507 -7.11 -16.24 -3.34
CA TYR A 507 -6.59 -17.58 -3.56
C TYR A 507 -6.91 -18.52 -2.41
N TYR A 508 -7.08 -19.79 -2.76
CA TYR A 508 -7.15 -20.93 -1.86
C TYR A 508 -6.46 -22.12 -2.52
N LEU A 509 -5.83 -22.99 -1.74
CA LEU A 509 -5.19 -24.20 -2.25
C LEU A 509 -6.23 -25.30 -2.50
N ASP A 510 -6.55 -25.58 -3.77
CA ASP A 510 -7.44 -26.66 -4.13
C ASP A 510 -6.63 -27.93 -4.41
N SER A 511 -6.78 -28.93 -3.53
CA SER A 511 -6.09 -30.21 -3.63
C SER A 511 -6.52 -31.03 -4.86
N SER A 512 -7.73 -30.82 -5.38
CA SER A 512 -8.26 -31.49 -6.57
C SER A 512 -7.68 -30.90 -7.86
N GLU A 513 -7.58 -29.57 -7.92
CA GLU A 513 -6.97 -28.82 -9.03
C GLU A 513 -5.44 -28.75 -8.93
N LYS A 514 -4.87 -29.29 -7.84
CA LYS A 514 -3.42 -29.38 -7.59
C LYS A 514 -2.72 -28.03 -7.71
N SER A 515 -3.45 -26.94 -7.42
CA SER A 515 -3.02 -25.57 -7.65
C SER A 515 -3.74 -24.59 -6.72
N PHE A 516 -3.19 -23.38 -6.60
CA PHE A 516 -3.92 -22.26 -6.01
C PHE A 516 -4.91 -21.72 -7.04
N VAL A 517 -6.19 -21.74 -6.68
CA VAL A 517 -7.30 -21.25 -7.51
C VAL A 517 -7.92 -20.01 -6.89
N SER A 518 -8.45 -19.12 -7.73
CA SER A 518 -9.12 -17.92 -7.27
C SER A 518 -10.61 -18.19 -7.07
N ILE A 519 -11.10 -17.91 -5.86
CA ILE A 519 -12.50 -18.10 -5.48
C ILE A 519 -13.09 -16.82 -4.90
N ASP A 520 -14.41 -16.68 -5.05
CA ASP A 520 -15.17 -15.53 -4.59
C ASP A 520 -15.82 -15.82 -3.22
N GLU A 521 -15.66 -14.89 -2.28
CA GLU A 521 -16.46 -14.79 -1.06
C GLU A 521 -17.37 -13.56 -1.17
N ILE A 522 -18.68 -13.77 -1.11
CA ILE A 522 -19.67 -12.68 -1.09
C ILE A 522 -20.14 -12.48 0.34
N ARG A 523 -20.16 -11.24 0.82
CA ARG A 523 -20.63 -10.88 2.17
C ARG A 523 -21.71 -9.83 2.09
N PHE A 524 -22.82 -10.08 2.77
CA PHE A 524 -23.84 -9.07 3.04
C PHE A 524 -23.77 -8.71 4.53
N LEU A 525 -23.45 -7.46 4.83
CA LEU A 525 -23.14 -6.99 6.17
C LEU A 525 -24.04 -5.82 6.56
N VAL A 526 -24.47 -5.84 7.82
CA VAL A 526 -25.02 -4.71 8.56
C VAL A 526 -23.94 -4.24 9.51
N SER A 527 -23.52 -2.99 9.34
CA SER A 527 -22.51 -2.34 10.16
C SER A 527 -23.13 -1.23 10.99
N GLY A 528 -22.65 -1.05 12.20
CA GLY A 528 -23.08 0.04 13.06
C GLY A 528 -22.02 0.35 14.12
N GLY A 529 -22.15 1.49 14.79
CA GLY A 529 -21.19 1.85 15.82
C GLY A 529 -21.37 3.26 16.36
N ILE A 530 -20.52 3.59 17.32
CA ILE A 530 -20.46 4.89 17.99
C ILE A 530 -19.03 5.43 17.85
N SER A 531 -18.91 6.63 17.30
CA SER A 531 -17.66 7.40 17.27
C SER A 531 -17.51 8.25 18.53
N PHE A 532 -16.29 8.52 18.98
CA PHE A 532 -16.01 9.37 20.14
C PHE A 532 -14.71 10.18 20.00
#